data_AF-A0A2W7MEB3-F1
#
_entry.id   AF-A0A2W7MEB3-F1
#
_cell.length_a   1.000
_cell.length_b   1.000
_cell.length_c   1.000
_cell.angle_alpha   90.00
_cell.angle_beta   90.00
_cell.angle_gamma   90.00
#
_symmetry.space_group_name_H-M   'P 1'
#
loop_
_entity.id
_entity.type
_entity.pdbx_description
1 polymer ?
#
loop_
_entity_poly.entity_id
_entity_poly.type
_entity_poly.pdbx_seq_one_letter_code
_entity_poly.pdbx_strand_id
1 'polypeptide(L)' 'LQFKLDILWSMLDAMSMAYELKRPPYHSVTEQRVWHKGITL' A
#
# COMPACT_ATOMS: atom_id res chain seq x y z
N LEU A 1 -1.56 -18.60 -14.77
CA LEU A 1 -2.81 -18.27 -14.04
C LEU A 1 -2.53 -17.61 -12.69
N GLN A 2 -1.54 -18.09 -11.93
CA GLN A 2 -1.16 -17.57 -10.60
C GLN A 2 -0.85 -16.07 -10.57
N PHE A 3 -0.11 -15.55 -11.55
CA PHE A 3 0.24 -14.12 -11.62
C PHE A 3 -0.94 -13.14 -11.46
N LYS A 4 -2.14 -13.46 -11.98
CA LYS A 4 -3.31 -12.58 -11.83
C LYS A 4 -3.84 -12.58 -10.40
N LEU A 5 -3.82 -13.74 -9.74
CA LEU A 5 -4.25 -13.86 -8.35
C LEU A 5 -3.24 -13.22 -7.41
N ASP A 6 -1.94 -13.36 -7.68
CA ASP A 6 -0.88 -12.74 -6.90
C ASP A 6 -1.01 -11.20 -6.88
N ILE A 7 -1.30 -10.58 -8.03
CA ILE A 7 -1.55 -9.13 -8.13
C ILE A 7 -2.75 -8.73 -7.26
N LEU A 8 -3.88 -9.43 -7.39
CA LEU A 8 -5.09 -9.10 -6.64
C LEU A 8 -4.86 -9.26 -5.13
N TRP A 9 -4.14 -10.30 -4.74
CA TRP A 9 -3.79 -10.55 -3.35
C TRP A 9 -2.90 -9.45 -2.78
N SER A 10 -1.85 -9.04 -3.50
CA SER A 10 -0.95 -7.97 -3.06
C SER A 10 -1.65 -6.61 -2.95
N MET A 11 -2.60 -6.31 -3.85
CA MET A 11 -3.39 -5.08 -3.76
C MET A 11 -4.27 -5.07 -2.49
N LEU A 12 -4.93 -6.19 -2.21
CA LEU A 12 -5.79 -6.33 -1.03
C LEU A 12 -4.99 -6.27 0.27
N ASP A 13 -3.83 -6.94 0.32
CA ASP A 13 -2.94 -6.95 1.48
C ASP A 13 -2.45 -5.52 1.83
N ALA A 14 -2.03 -4.75 0.82
CA ALA A 14 -1.60 -3.37 1.00
C ALA A 14 -2.72 -2.47 1.55
N MET A 15 -3.95 -2.61 1.04
CA MET A 15 -5.11 -1.84 1.54
C MET A 15 -5.47 -2.20 2.97
N SER A 16 -5.43 -3.50 3.30
CA SER A 16 -5.73 -4.00 4.64
C SER A 16 -4.73 -3.46 5.67
N MET A 17 -3.44 -3.46 5.33
CA MET A 17 -2.39 -2.87 6.16
C MET A 17 -2.61 -1.37 6.40
N ALA A 18 -2.92 -0.61 5.34
CA ALA A 18 -3.08 0.83 5.45
C ALA A 18 -4.35 1.26 6.20
N TYR A 19 -5.50 0.63 5.93
CA TYR A 19 -6.81 1.08 6.39
C TYR A 19 -7.33 0.33 7.60
N GLU A 20 -7.24 -1.00 7.62
CA GLU A 20 -7.77 -1.82 8.71
C GLU A 20 -6.80 -1.84 9.90
N LEU A 21 -5.51 -2.06 9.61
CA LEU A 21 -4.47 -2.18 10.65
C LEU A 21 -3.85 -0.83 11.05
N LYS A 22 -4.22 0.26 10.37
CA LYS A 22 -3.65 1.62 10.56
C LYS A 22 -2.13 1.64 10.48
N ARG A 23 -1.56 0.82 9.59
CA ARG A 23 -0.11 0.74 9.32
C ARG A 23 0.19 1.17 7.89
N PRO A 24 -0.07 2.44 7.53
CA PRO A 24 0.34 2.96 6.23
C PRO A 24 1.87 2.95 6.10
N PRO A 25 2.42 3.15 4.89
CA PRO A 25 3.86 3.27 4.70
C PRO A 25 4.48 4.30 5.64
N TYR A 26 5.58 3.93 6.29
CA TYR A 26 6.33 4.77 7.24
C TYR A 26 5.56 5.20 8.50
N HIS A 27 4.48 4.50 8.88
CA HIS A 27 3.67 4.80 10.07
C HIS A 27 4.47 4.90 11.39
N SER A 28 5.67 4.33 11.47
CA SER A 28 6.53 4.42 12.66
C SER A 28 7.39 5.68 12.71
N VAL A 29 7.57 6.36 11.58
CA VAL A 29 8.48 7.50 11.42
C VAL A 29 7.72 8.79 11.15
N THR A 30 6.55 8.72 10.49
CA THR A 30 5.74 9.89 10.16
C THR A 30 4.29 9.52 9.88
N GLU A 31 3.38 10.40 10.28
CA GLU A 31 1.95 10.34 9.97
C GLU A 31 1.62 10.97 8.59
N GLN A 32 2.61 11.55 7.92
CA GLN A 32 2.42 12.16 6.61
C GLN A 32 2.38 11.11 5.50
N ARG A 33 1.67 11.41 4.40
CA ARG A 33 1.58 10.54 3.23
C ARG A 33 2.82 10.67 2.33
N VAL A 34 3.94 10.11 2.79
CA VAL A 34 5.28 10.20 2.15
C VAL A 34 5.63 8.97 1.31
N TRP A 35 4.87 8.72 0.26
CA TRP A 35 5.21 7.72 -0.76
C TRP A 35 5.29 8.38 -2.13
N HIS A 36 6.02 7.74 -3.06
CA HIS A 36 6.09 8.20 -4.43
C HIS A 36 4.69 8.19 -5.07
N LYS A 37 4.24 9.32 -5.62
CA LYS A 37 2.90 9.50 -6.18
C LYS A 37 2.84 9.29 -7.71
N GLY A 38 3.92 8.77 -8.30
CA GLY A 38 4.08 8.63 -9.75
C GLY A 38 4.72 9.86 -10.39
N ILE A 39 4.74 9.88 -11.72
CA ILE A 39 5.20 11.02 -12.52
C ILE A 39 4.15 12.12 -12.40
N THR A 40 4.53 13.26 -11.82
CA THR A 40 3.72 14.48 -11.89
C THR A 40 3.98 15.10 -13.27
N LEU A 41 3.00 15.02 -14.17
CA LEU A 41 3.03 15.69 -15.47
C LEU A 41 2.70 17.18 -15.32
#